data_AF-A0A9E4GYP9-F1
#
_entry.id   AF-A0A9E4GYP9-F1
#
_cell.length_a   1.000
_cell.length_b   1.000
_cell.length_c   1.000
_cell.angle_alpha   90.00
_cell.angle_beta   90.00
_cell.angle_gamma   90.00
#
_symmetry.space_group_name_H-M   'P 1'
#
loop_
_entity.id
_entity.type
_entity.pdbx_description
1 polymer ?
#
loop_
_entity_poly.entity_id
_entity_poly.type
_entity_poly.pdbx_seq_one_letter_code
_entity_poly.pdbx_strand_id
1 'polypeptide(L)'
;MSIRAVDTSKSVRGGFSEAEWETRVQLAAAYRITALQGWTYLGASHISARVPGEEDTLLLNPHGVFFEEITASSLIKVDYDGNQLTESDYSVNPAGFTIHSGILAGRPDVNSVMHTHTRAGMAISAMDCGLLTIDQQSCRFHNRIGYHPFEGIAHDLSEGERLIRDIGPHYAMILRNHGLLTAGVSIAHNMQLMFYLETCSQVQIDAMSTGARILEVPEDVAEHTAKQFESLGPAHCERDFAGLVRQAKRADPSFKD
;
A
#
# COMPACT_ATOMS: atom_id res chain seq x y z
N MET A 1 -19.74 -0.09 27.75
CA MET A 1 -19.00 -0.50 26.53
C MET A 1 -17.85 -1.38 26.98
N SER A 2 -17.83 -2.65 26.60
CA SER A 2 -16.72 -3.56 26.89
C SER A 2 -15.74 -3.49 25.73
N ILE A 3 -14.47 -3.20 26.03
CA ILE A 3 -13.37 -3.32 25.08
C ILE A 3 -13.20 -4.82 24.83
N ARG A 4 -13.59 -5.31 23.64
CA ARG A 4 -13.30 -6.69 23.23
C ARG A 4 -11.82 -6.75 22.85
N ALA A 5 -11.04 -7.55 23.58
CA ALA A 5 -9.68 -7.85 23.20
C ALA A 5 -9.68 -8.73 21.93
N VAL A 6 -8.73 -8.47 21.03
CA VAL A 6 -8.53 -9.28 19.82
C VAL A 6 -7.97 -10.63 20.22
N ASP A 7 -8.71 -11.71 19.96
CA ASP A 7 -8.19 -13.08 20.11
C ASP A 7 -7.48 -13.48 18.80
N THR A 8 -6.16 -13.35 18.78
CA THR A 8 -5.30 -13.75 17.66
C THR A 8 -4.80 -15.19 17.76
N SER A 9 -5.29 -16.00 18.71
CA SER A 9 -4.61 -17.24 19.14
C SER A 9 -4.93 -18.51 18.33
N LYS A 10 -5.80 -18.47 17.33
CA LYS A 10 -6.07 -19.64 16.47
C LYS A 10 -5.06 -19.72 15.33
N SER A 11 -4.08 -20.62 15.44
CA SER A 11 -3.22 -20.99 14.31
C SER A 11 -4.03 -21.82 13.30
N VAL A 12 -4.44 -21.20 12.18
CA VAL A 12 -5.34 -21.78 11.15
C VAL A 12 -4.58 -22.27 9.91
N ARG A 13 -3.26 -22.55 9.98
CA ARG A 13 -2.53 -23.00 8.78
C ARG A 13 -3.20 -24.18 8.05
N GLY A 14 -3.94 -25.02 8.78
CA GLY A 14 -4.66 -26.19 8.27
C GLY A 14 -5.87 -25.94 7.34
N GLY A 15 -6.20 -24.69 6.99
CA GLY A 15 -7.35 -24.37 6.12
C GLY A 15 -7.01 -23.69 4.79
N PHE A 16 -5.74 -23.34 4.54
CA PHE A 16 -5.33 -22.52 3.40
C PHE A 16 -4.45 -23.28 2.41
N SER A 17 -4.49 -22.90 1.14
CA SER A 17 -3.52 -23.36 0.14
C SER A 17 -2.10 -22.86 0.51
N GLU A 18 -1.05 -23.50 -0.02
CA GLU A 18 0.32 -23.04 0.22
C GLU A 18 0.53 -21.61 -0.30
N ALA A 19 0.01 -21.31 -1.49
CA ALA A 19 0.06 -19.97 -2.09
C ALA A 19 -0.68 -18.92 -1.26
N GLU A 20 -1.88 -19.26 -0.75
CA GLU A 20 -2.63 -18.36 0.14
C GLU A 20 -1.86 -18.10 1.44
N TRP A 21 -1.33 -19.16 2.07
CA TRP A 21 -0.59 -19.02 3.32
C TRP A 21 0.67 -18.17 3.17
N GLU A 22 1.44 -18.38 2.10
CA GLU A 22 2.60 -17.55 1.81
C GLU A 22 2.22 -16.08 1.60
N THR A 23 1.16 -15.82 0.83
CA THR A 23 0.64 -14.48 0.60
C THR A 23 0.21 -13.81 1.91
N ARG A 24 -0.50 -14.54 2.79
CA ARG A 24 -0.91 -14.07 4.12
C ARG A 24 0.28 -13.69 4.99
N VAL A 25 1.33 -14.52 5.02
CA VAL A 25 2.54 -14.24 5.80
C VAL A 25 3.26 -12.99 5.27
N GLN A 26 3.42 -12.85 3.95
CA GLN A 26 4.04 -11.68 3.36
C GLN A 26 3.22 -10.40 3.59
N LEU A 27 1.90 -10.49 3.46
CA LEU A 27 1.00 -9.37 3.67
C LEU A 27 0.98 -8.95 5.15
N ALA A 28 0.91 -9.89 6.09
CA ALA A 28 1.01 -9.60 7.52
C ALA A 28 2.36 -8.94 7.87
N ALA A 29 3.46 -9.37 7.23
CA ALA A 29 4.74 -8.69 7.36
C ALA A 29 4.67 -7.25 6.87
N ALA A 30 4.02 -7.00 5.73
CA ALA A 30 3.85 -5.64 5.19
C ALA A 30 3.08 -4.73 6.15
N TYR A 31 2.04 -5.24 6.81
CA TYR A 31 1.33 -4.51 7.87
C TYR A 31 2.26 -4.16 9.05
N ARG A 32 3.02 -5.13 9.57
CA ARG A 32 3.98 -4.87 10.68
C ARG A 32 5.08 -3.89 10.29
N ILE A 33 5.60 -4.00 9.07
CA ILE A 33 6.60 -3.06 8.54
C ILE A 33 6.00 -1.66 8.52
N THR A 34 4.79 -1.49 8.00
CA THR A 34 4.10 -0.21 7.92
C THR A 34 3.89 0.42 9.31
N ALA A 35 3.53 -0.38 10.31
CA ALA A 35 3.45 0.06 11.70
C ALA A 35 4.82 0.50 12.25
N LEU A 36 5.88 -0.27 12.00
CA LEU A 36 7.24 0.05 12.43
C LEU A 36 7.79 1.33 11.81
N GLN A 37 7.38 1.67 10.58
CA GLN A 37 7.75 2.93 9.92
C GLN A 37 6.92 4.13 10.42
N GLY A 38 5.90 3.91 11.25
CA GLY A 38 5.01 4.97 11.73
C GLY A 38 4.05 5.51 10.66
N TRP A 39 3.72 4.70 9.66
CA TRP A 39 2.86 5.10 8.55
C TRP A 39 1.37 4.79 8.77
N THR A 40 1.00 4.43 9.99
CA THR A 40 -0.38 4.16 10.37
C THR A 40 -1.13 5.46 10.69
N TYR A 41 -2.43 5.46 10.43
CA TYR A 41 -3.33 6.53 10.83
C TYR A 41 -4.56 5.93 11.50
N LEU A 42 -4.39 5.52 12.76
CA LEU A 42 -5.35 4.66 13.45
C LEU A 42 -5.70 3.45 12.56
N GLY A 43 -6.99 3.13 12.40
CA GLY A 43 -7.46 2.05 11.53
C GLY A 43 -7.81 2.47 10.09
N ALA A 44 -7.34 3.61 9.60
CA ALA A 44 -7.78 4.17 8.31
C ALA A 44 -6.93 3.76 7.08
N SER A 45 -5.76 3.16 7.30
CA SER A 45 -4.90 2.67 6.22
C SER A 45 -5.18 1.20 5.90
N HIS A 46 -4.88 0.77 4.66
CA HIS A 46 -5.18 -0.60 4.19
C HIS A 46 -4.08 -1.11 3.25
N ILE A 47 -3.85 -2.42 3.24
CA ILE A 47 -2.95 -3.11 2.32
C ILE A 47 -3.65 -4.37 1.82
N SER A 48 -3.76 -4.57 0.51
CA SER A 48 -4.35 -5.79 -0.03
C SER A 48 -3.35 -6.57 -0.88
N ALA A 49 -3.63 -7.86 -1.05
CA ALA A 49 -2.91 -8.71 -1.99
C ALA A 49 -3.83 -9.73 -2.67
N ARG A 50 -3.54 -10.06 -3.92
CA ARG A 50 -4.11 -11.20 -4.64
C ARG A 50 -3.38 -12.47 -4.23
N VAL A 51 -4.13 -13.57 -4.05
CA VAL A 51 -3.54 -14.90 -3.89
C VAL A 51 -3.23 -15.50 -5.26
N PRO A 52 -1.98 -15.93 -5.55
CA PRO A 52 -1.66 -16.58 -6.81
C PRO A 52 -2.52 -17.82 -7.06
N GLY A 53 -3.18 -17.87 -8.21
CA GLY A 53 -4.07 -18.99 -8.59
C GLY A 53 -5.50 -18.90 -8.05
N GLU A 54 -5.84 -17.85 -7.31
CA GLU A 54 -7.22 -17.55 -6.92
C GLU A 54 -7.68 -16.27 -7.63
N GLU A 55 -8.71 -16.41 -8.46
CA GLU A 55 -9.30 -15.30 -9.20
C GLU A 55 -10.30 -14.54 -8.34
N ASP A 56 -10.60 -13.30 -8.74
CA ASP A 56 -11.68 -12.46 -8.20
C ASP A 56 -11.74 -12.28 -6.68
N THR A 57 -10.60 -12.45 -6.01
CA THR A 57 -10.47 -12.33 -4.55
C THR A 57 -9.26 -11.49 -4.14
N LEU A 58 -9.32 -10.96 -2.93
CA LEU A 58 -8.23 -10.24 -2.29
C LEU A 58 -8.17 -10.53 -0.79
N LEU A 59 -6.96 -10.49 -0.24
CA LEU A 59 -6.69 -10.47 1.20
C LEU A 59 -6.53 -9.04 1.68
N LEU A 60 -7.06 -8.69 2.85
CA LEU A 60 -6.82 -7.41 3.54
C LEU A 60 -7.04 -7.52 5.07
N ASN A 61 -6.73 -6.46 5.81
CA ASN A 61 -6.87 -6.43 7.25
C ASN A 61 -8.33 -6.48 7.72
N PRO A 62 -8.60 -7.17 8.86
CA PRO A 62 -9.85 -7.01 9.59
C PRO A 62 -10.05 -5.57 10.06
N HIS A 63 -11.28 -5.07 9.94
CA HIS A 63 -11.66 -3.75 10.41
C HIS A 63 -11.61 -3.67 11.94
N GLY A 64 -10.93 -2.65 12.46
CA GLY A 64 -10.80 -2.42 13.91
C GLY A 64 -9.61 -3.12 14.58
N VAL A 65 -8.77 -3.82 13.81
CA VAL A 65 -7.49 -4.38 14.27
C VAL A 65 -6.36 -3.49 13.77
N PHE A 66 -5.47 -3.07 14.67
CA PHE A 66 -4.34 -2.22 14.27
C PHE A 66 -3.26 -3.00 13.56
N PHE A 67 -2.45 -2.28 12.77
CA PHE A 67 -1.44 -2.90 11.90
C PHE A 67 -0.40 -3.69 12.69
N GLU A 68 -0.06 -3.22 13.89
CA GLU A 68 0.81 -3.91 14.85
C GLU A 68 0.19 -5.15 15.49
N GLU A 69 -1.08 -5.48 15.22
CA GLU A 69 -1.76 -6.68 15.73
C GLU A 69 -1.99 -7.72 14.63
N ILE A 70 -1.76 -7.38 13.36
CA ILE A 70 -2.06 -8.25 12.21
C ILE A 70 -1.19 -9.51 12.22
N THR A 71 -1.81 -10.66 11.95
CA THR A 71 -1.16 -11.95 11.77
C THR A 71 -1.59 -12.55 10.43
N ALA A 72 -0.91 -13.58 9.95
CA ALA A 72 -1.25 -14.26 8.71
C ALA A 72 -2.67 -14.88 8.80
N SER A 73 -2.99 -15.44 9.97
CA SER A 73 -4.29 -16.01 10.30
C SER A 73 -5.41 -14.97 10.47
N SER A 74 -5.12 -13.74 10.88
CA SER A 74 -6.16 -12.72 11.10
C SER A 74 -6.64 -12.01 9.84
N LEU A 75 -5.88 -12.09 8.74
CA LEU A 75 -6.26 -11.50 7.45
C LEU A 75 -7.60 -12.06 6.93
N ILE A 76 -8.40 -11.20 6.32
CA ILE A 76 -9.70 -11.56 5.75
C ILE A 76 -9.55 -11.71 4.23
N LYS A 77 -10.10 -12.80 3.69
CA LYS A 77 -10.31 -12.97 2.24
C LYS A 77 -11.72 -12.52 1.85
N VAL A 78 -11.81 -11.78 0.76
CA VAL A 78 -13.06 -11.20 0.22
C VAL A 78 -13.05 -11.34 -1.29
N ASP A 79 -14.20 -11.58 -1.90
CA ASP A 79 -14.36 -11.47 -3.36
C ASP A 79 -14.56 -10.01 -3.81
N TYR A 80 -14.54 -9.73 -5.11
CA TYR A 80 -14.76 -8.38 -5.64
C TYR A 80 -16.20 -7.87 -5.52
N ASP A 81 -17.15 -8.74 -5.19
CA ASP A 81 -18.53 -8.36 -4.86
C ASP A 81 -18.67 -7.92 -3.38
N GLY A 82 -17.59 -8.03 -2.59
CA GLY A 82 -17.56 -7.64 -1.18
C GLY A 82 -18.02 -8.73 -0.22
N ASN A 83 -18.20 -9.97 -0.70
CA ASN A 83 -18.54 -11.09 0.16
C ASN A 83 -17.28 -11.59 0.90
N GLN A 84 -17.35 -11.60 2.22
CA GLN A 84 -16.28 -12.13 3.06
C GLN A 84 -16.27 -13.66 3.01
N LEU A 85 -15.13 -14.23 2.60
CA LEU A 85 -14.92 -15.67 2.41
C LEU A 85 -14.20 -16.33 3.61
N THR A 86 -13.57 -15.52 4.48
CA THR A 86 -12.95 -15.99 5.72
C THR A 86 -13.92 -15.84 6.90
N GLU A 87 -14.18 -16.92 7.64
CA GLU A 87 -14.89 -16.82 8.92
C GLU A 87 -14.05 -16.01 9.93
N SER A 88 -14.60 -14.89 10.40
CA SER A 88 -13.94 -13.99 11.34
C SER A 88 -14.98 -13.24 12.17
N ASP A 89 -14.63 -12.90 13.41
CA ASP A 89 -15.42 -12.02 14.26
C ASP A 89 -15.37 -10.55 13.80
N TYR A 90 -14.47 -10.25 12.85
CA TYR A 90 -14.27 -8.94 12.25
C TYR A 90 -14.84 -8.88 10.83
N SER A 91 -15.28 -7.68 10.45
CA SER A 91 -15.73 -7.37 9.10
C SER A 91 -14.62 -6.69 8.30
N VAL A 92 -14.89 -6.48 7.02
CA VAL A 92 -14.10 -5.64 6.13
C VAL A 92 -14.50 -4.16 6.30
N ASN A 93 -13.58 -3.23 6.09
CA ASN A 93 -13.90 -1.80 5.98
C ASN A 93 -14.41 -1.51 4.56
N PRO A 94 -15.67 -1.07 4.36
CA PRO A 94 -16.22 -0.82 3.03
C PRO A 94 -15.41 0.22 2.23
N ALA A 95 -14.84 1.23 2.90
CA ALA A 95 -14.08 2.27 2.21
C ALA A 95 -12.71 1.78 1.73
N GLY A 96 -11.99 1.05 2.59
CA GLY A 96 -10.75 0.39 2.20
C GLY A 96 -10.99 -0.63 1.09
N PHE A 97 -12.10 -1.38 1.15
CA PHE A 97 -12.45 -2.34 0.13
C PHE A 97 -12.69 -1.71 -1.24
N THR A 98 -13.44 -0.61 -1.31
CA THR A 98 -13.82 0.05 -2.58
C THR A 98 -12.60 0.42 -3.43
N ILE A 99 -11.61 1.09 -2.83
CA ILE A 99 -10.38 1.50 -3.53
C ILE A 99 -9.57 0.28 -3.98
N HIS A 100 -9.38 -0.69 -3.08
CA HIS A 100 -8.50 -1.84 -3.32
C HIS A 100 -9.09 -2.83 -4.33
N SER A 101 -10.40 -3.11 -4.25
CA SER A 101 -11.11 -3.96 -5.20
C SER A 101 -11.15 -3.33 -6.59
N GLY A 102 -11.43 -2.03 -6.70
CA GLY A 102 -11.41 -1.31 -7.97
C GLY A 102 -10.07 -1.43 -8.71
N ILE A 103 -8.96 -1.15 -8.03
CA ILE A 103 -7.62 -1.27 -8.63
C ILE A 103 -7.31 -2.73 -8.99
N LEU A 104 -7.52 -3.69 -8.08
CA LEU A 104 -7.17 -5.10 -8.34
C LEU A 104 -8.03 -5.73 -9.43
N ALA A 105 -9.32 -5.38 -9.52
CA ALA A 105 -10.21 -5.85 -10.59
C ALA A 105 -9.84 -5.23 -11.94
N GLY A 106 -9.46 -3.95 -11.96
CA GLY A 106 -9.10 -3.23 -13.19
C GLY A 106 -7.68 -3.43 -13.70
N ARG A 107 -6.76 -3.91 -12.86
CA ARG A 107 -5.34 -4.10 -13.20
C ARG A 107 -4.89 -5.54 -12.92
N PRO A 108 -5.05 -6.46 -13.89
CA PRO A 108 -4.64 -7.86 -13.74
C PRO A 108 -3.14 -8.06 -13.47
N ASP A 109 -2.31 -7.07 -13.84
CA ASP A 109 -0.87 -7.07 -13.59
C ASP A 109 -0.50 -6.68 -12.14
N VAL A 110 -1.43 -6.09 -11.39
CA VAL A 110 -1.24 -5.70 -9.99
C VAL A 110 -1.65 -6.85 -9.06
N ASN A 111 -0.79 -7.14 -8.10
CA ASN A 111 -1.01 -8.18 -7.08
C ASN A 111 -1.03 -7.64 -5.66
N SER A 112 -0.74 -6.36 -5.42
CA SER A 112 -0.89 -5.75 -4.11
C SER A 112 -1.18 -4.25 -4.22
N VAL A 113 -2.07 -3.74 -3.38
CA VAL A 113 -2.41 -2.31 -3.31
C VAL A 113 -2.18 -1.83 -1.88
N MET A 114 -1.58 -0.66 -1.71
CA MET A 114 -1.32 -0.06 -0.40
C MET A 114 -1.80 1.40 -0.40
N HIS A 115 -2.55 1.78 0.63
CA HIS A 115 -3.06 3.13 0.81
C HIS A 115 -2.74 3.64 2.22
N THR A 116 -2.13 4.82 2.31
CA THR A 116 -1.68 5.42 3.58
C THR A 116 -2.13 6.87 3.73
N HIS A 117 -2.28 7.27 5.00
CA HIS A 117 -2.58 8.65 5.44
C HIS A 117 -1.45 9.21 6.31
N THR A 118 -0.22 9.11 5.80
CA THR A 118 0.93 9.68 6.49
C THR A 118 0.86 11.20 6.48
N ARG A 119 1.52 11.85 7.44
CA ARG A 119 1.56 13.33 7.50
C ARG A 119 2.16 13.93 6.25
N ALA A 120 3.27 13.37 5.75
CA ALA A 120 3.94 13.89 4.56
C ALA A 120 3.13 13.57 3.29
N GLY A 121 2.62 12.35 3.15
CA GLY A 121 1.77 11.96 2.03
C GLY A 121 0.51 12.81 1.92
N MET A 122 -0.20 13.06 3.02
CA MET A 122 -1.34 13.98 3.04
C MET A 122 -0.94 15.40 2.65
N ALA A 123 0.20 15.91 3.15
CA ALA A 123 0.67 17.25 2.81
C ALA A 123 0.96 17.39 1.31
N ILE A 124 1.71 16.44 0.73
CA ILE A 124 1.99 16.41 -0.71
C ILE A 124 0.69 16.29 -1.53
N SER A 125 -0.26 15.47 -1.08
CA SER A 125 -1.55 15.32 -1.77
C SER A 125 -2.39 16.60 -1.82
N ALA A 126 -2.16 17.52 -0.88
CA ALA A 126 -2.84 18.80 -0.81
C ALA A 126 -2.12 19.94 -1.55
N MET A 127 -0.90 19.71 -2.05
CA MET A 127 -0.13 20.69 -2.81
C MET A 127 -0.46 20.61 -4.29
N ASP A 128 -0.73 21.74 -4.95
CA ASP A 128 -1.00 21.78 -6.39
C ASP A 128 0.11 21.09 -7.21
N CYS A 129 1.37 21.39 -6.87
CA CYS A 129 2.56 20.82 -7.50
C CYS A 129 2.75 19.30 -7.30
N GLY A 130 2.02 18.68 -6.36
CA GLY A 130 2.19 17.26 -6.04
C GLY A 130 3.62 16.92 -5.62
N LEU A 131 4.13 15.77 -6.09
CA LEU A 131 5.51 15.36 -5.84
C LEU A 131 6.44 15.93 -6.92
N LEU A 132 7.41 16.73 -6.48
CA LEU A 132 8.48 17.31 -7.30
C LEU A 132 9.66 16.34 -7.42
N THR A 133 10.40 16.46 -8.51
CA THR A 133 11.66 15.71 -8.72
C THR A 133 12.85 16.50 -8.19
N ILE A 134 13.18 16.32 -6.91
CA ILE A 134 14.20 17.11 -6.19
C ILE A 134 15.37 16.27 -5.64
N ASP A 135 15.25 14.95 -5.69
CA ASP A 135 16.28 14.00 -5.32
C ASP A 135 16.27 12.78 -6.26
N GLN A 136 17.31 11.94 -6.20
CA GLN A 136 17.43 10.79 -7.09
C GLN A 136 16.23 9.84 -7.01
N GLN A 137 15.69 9.58 -5.81
CA GLN A 137 14.57 8.65 -5.63
C GLN A 137 13.26 9.25 -6.15
N SER A 138 13.04 10.56 -5.99
CA SER A 138 11.85 11.21 -6.58
C SER A 138 11.83 11.09 -8.11
N CYS A 139 12.98 11.02 -8.78
CA CYS A 139 13.04 10.82 -10.23
C CYS A 139 12.39 9.52 -10.70
N ARG A 140 12.30 8.47 -9.87
CA ARG A 140 11.56 7.23 -10.21
C ARG A 140 10.10 7.50 -10.55
N PHE A 141 9.55 8.57 -9.98
CA PHE A 141 8.14 8.93 -10.08
C PHE A 141 7.88 10.03 -11.13
N HIS A 142 8.92 10.58 -11.75
CA HIS A 142 8.81 11.59 -12.80
C HIS A 142 7.91 11.07 -13.93
N ASN A 143 6.76 11.68 -14.21
CA ASN A 143 5.76 11.16 -15.18
C ASN A 143 5.27 9.71 -14.93
N ARG A 144 5.39 9.20 -13.69
CA ARG A 144 4.94 7.86 -13.26
C ARG A 144 3.99 7.91 -12.05
N ILE A 145 3.27 9.03 -11.87
CA ILE A 145 2.28 9.21 -10.81
C ILE A 145 0.93 9.56 -11.45
N GLY A 146 -0.09 8.78 -11.13
CA GLY A 146 -1.49 9.16 -11.34
C GLY A 146 -1.97 10.17 -10.29
N TYR A 147 -2.97 10.97 -10.62
CA TYR A 147 -3.58 11.90 -9.68
C TYR A 147 -5.10 11.75 -9.72
N HIS A 148 -5.70 11.44 -8.57
CA HIS A 148 -7.14 11.29 -8.44
C HIS A 148 -7.72 12.45 -7.62
N PRO A 149 -8.73 13.20 -8.13
CA PRO A 149 -9.42 14.23 -7.37
C PRO A 149 -10.10 13.67 -6.11
N PHE A 150 -10.27 14.51 -5.08
CA PHE A 150 -10.99 14.09 -3.87
C PHE A 150 -12.50 14.03 -4.12
N GLU A 151 -13.13 12.89 -3.84
CA GLU A 151 -14.58 12.68 -4.01
C GLU A 151 -15.33 12.52 -2.67
N GLY A 152 -14.62 12.59 -1.54
CA GLY A 152 -15.16 12.31 -0.20
C GLY A 152 -14.69 10.97 0.36
N ILE A 153 -15.47 10.37 1.27
CA ILE A 153 -15.16 9.02 1.79
C ILE A 153 -15.63 8.00 0.76
N ALA A 154 -14.69 7.14 0.32
CA ALA A 154 -14.86 6.16 -0.76
C ALA A 154 -15.90 5.06 -0.43
N HIS A 155 -17.20 5.36 -0.56
CA HIS A 155 -18.27 4.38 -0.37
C HIS A 155 -18.97 3.96 -1.67
N ASP A 156 -18.59 4.57 -2.79
CA ASP A 156 -19.19 4.32 -4.09
C ASP A 156 -18.26 3.45 -4.94
N LEU A 157 -18.70 2.22 -5.25
CA LEU A 157 -17.96 1.30 -6.10
C LEU A 157 -17.68 1.86 -7.51
N SER A 158 -18.46 2.85 -7.99
CA SER A 158 -18.19 3.52 -9.27
C SER A 158 -16.87 4.31 -9.28
N GLU A 159 -16.32 4.62 -8.10
CA GLU A 159 -15.01 5.27 -7.96
C GLU A 159 -13.88 4.40 -8.54
N GLY A 160 -14.03 3.06 -8.51
CA GLY A 160 -13.04 2.12 -9.04
C GLY A 160 -12.65 2.40 -10.50
N GLU A 161 -13.62 2.67 -11.37
CA GLU A 161 -13.37 2.98 -12.78
C GLU A 161 -12.56 4.27 -12.96
N ARG A 162 -12.82 5.28 -12.10
CA ARG A 162 -12.11 6.56 -12.11
C ARG A 162 -10.69 6.39 -11.57
N LEU A 163 -10.51 5.61 -10.51
CA LEU A 163 -9.20 5.27 -9.96
C LEU A 163 -8.32 4.55 -10.99
N ILE A 164 -8.88 3.60 -11.75
CA ILE A 164 -8.16 2.90 -12.83
C ILE A 164 -7.73 3.88 -13.94
N ARG A 165 -8.65 4.76 -14.37
CA ARG A 165 -8.34 5.79 -15.36
C ARG A 165 -7.23 6.72 -14.87
N ASP A 166 -7.31 7.16 -13.62
CA ASP A 166 -6.46 8.20 -13.06
C ASP A 166 -5.07 7.68 -12.67
N ILE A 167 -4.94 6.41 -12.24
CA ILE A 167 -3.64 5.75 -12.07
C ILE A 167 -2.98 5.41 -13.42
N GLY A 168 -3.80 5.16 -14.45
CA GLY A 168 -3.32 4.86 -15.80
C GLY A 168 -2.38 3.64 -15.83
N PRO A 169 -1.25 3.70 -16.57
CA PRO A 169 -0.28 2.61 -16.64
C PRO A 169 0.68 2.58 -15.44
N HIS A 170 0.52 3.48 -14.48
CA HIS A 170 1.46 3.66 -13.39
C HIS A 170 1.16 2.72 -12.21
N TYR A 171 2.07 2.73 -11.24
CA TYR A 171 1.99 1.92 -10.03
C TYR A 171 1.96 2.80 -8.76
N ALA A 172 1.89 4.11 -8.92
CA ALA A 172 1.76 5.09 -7.85
C ALA A 172 0.70 6.12 -8.23
N MET A 173 -0.08 6.53 -7.24
CA MET A 173 -1.11 7.55 -7.39
C MET A 173 -1.16 8.42 -6.14
N ILE A 174 -1.33 9.72 -6.34
CA ILE A 174 -1.62 10.67 -5.26
C ILE A 174 -3.13 10.93 -5.27
N LEU A 175 -3.79 10.55 -4.17
CA LEU A 175 -5.19 10.86 -3.95
C LEU A 175 -5.25 12.28 -3.39
N ARG A 176 -5.65 13.26 -4.21
CA ARG A 176 -5.63 14.69 -3.84
C ARG A 176 -6.37 14.90 -2.52
N ASN A 177 -5.78 15.72 -1.65
CA ASN A 177 -6.32 16.04 -0.32
C ASN A 177 -6.58 14.83 0.61
N HIS A 178 -6.01 13.66 0.31
CA HIS A 178 -6.34 12.41 1.01
C HIS A 178 -5.08 11.64 1.41
N GLY A 179 -4.17 11.31 0.48
CA GLY A 179 -2.98 10.54 0.81
C GLY A 179 -2.33 9.87 -0.39
N LEU A 180 -1.60 8.79 -0.12
CA LEU A 180 -0.81 8.06 -1.10
C LEU A 180 -1.45 6.70 -1.41
N LEU A 181 -1.33 6.26 -2.66
CA LEU A 181 -1.72 4.93 -3.11
C LEU A 181 -0.62 4.34 -3.99
N THR A 182 -0.26 3.09 -3.75
CA THR A 182 0.62 2.32 -4.63
C THR A 182 -0.03 0.99 -5.00
N ALA A 183 0.31 0.49 -6.18
CA ALA A 183 -0.26 -0.72 -6.77
C ALA A 183 0.90 -1.54 -7.36
N GLY A 184 1.43 -2.53 -6.65
CA GLY A 184 2.60 -3.30 -7.08
C GLY A 184 2.25 -4.64 -7.72
N VAL A 185 3.10 -5.09 -8.64
CA VAL A 185 3.04 -6.45 -9.22
C VAL A 185 3.36 -7.57 -8.21
N SER A 186 3.85 -7.22 -7.03
CA SER A 186 4.05 -8.10 -5.87
C SER A 186 3.96 -7.27 -4.58
N ILE A 187 3.83 -7.92 -3.42
CA ILE A 187 3.85 -7.25 -2.11
C ILE A 187 5.19 -6.53 -1.90
N ALA A 188 6.32 -7.15 -2.30
CA ALA A 188 7.64 -6.56 -2.21
C ALA A 188 7.77 -5.29 -3.08
N HIS A 189 7.29 -5.34 -4.33
CA HIS A 189 7.28 -4.17 -5.21
C HIS A 189 6.41 -3.05 -4.63
N ASN A 190 5.21 -3.39 -4.15
CA ASN A 190 4.29 -2.42 -3.57
C ASN A 190 4.86 -1.73 -2.31
N MET A 191 5.49 -2.50 -1.41
CA MET A 191 6.15 -1.97 -0.23
C MET A 191 7.31 -1.03 -0.60
N GLN A 192 8.11 -1.39 -1.61
CA GLN A 192 9.20 -0.53 -2.06
C GLN A 192 8.70 0.78 -2.66
N LEU A 193 7.64 0.73 -3.49
CA LEU A 193 7.01 1.93 -4.05
C LEU A 193 6.52 2.86 -2.95
N MET A 194 5.77 2.34 -1.97
CA MET A 194 5.27 3.16 -0.86
C MET A 194 6.41 3.73 -0.02
N PHE A 195 7.46 2.94 0.25
CA PHE A 195 8.62 3.41 1.00
C PHE A 195 9.27 4.62 0.33
N TYR A 196 9.53 4.54 -0.97
CA TYR A 196 10.13 5.67 -1.69
C TYR A 196 9.16 6.83 -1.84
N LEU A 197 7.88 6.59 -2.13
CA LEU A 197 6.89 7.66 -2.29
C LEU A 197 6.72 8.47 -1.00
N GLU A 198 6.64 7.79 0.14
CA GLU A 198 6.57 8.44 1.46
C GLU A 198 7.88 9.16 1.80
N THR A 199 9.03 8.53 1.55
CA THR A 199 10.34 9.16 1.83
C THR A 199 10.54 10.42 0.98
N CYS A 200 10.22 10.37 -0.32
CA CYS A 200 10.31 11.53 -1.21
C CYS A 200 9.35 12.63 -0.76
N SER A 201 8.16 12.26 -0.29
CA SER A 201 7.20 13.20 0.29
C SER A 201 7.79 13.92 1.50
N GLN A 202 8.43 13.18 2.41
CA GLN A 202 9.10 13.76 3.59
C GLN A 202 10.24 14.70 3.18
N VAL A 203 11.11 14.28 2.25
CA VAL A 203 12.22 15.10 1.73
C VAL A 203 11.71 16.41 1.13
N GLN A 204 10.61 16.38 0.36
CA GLN A 204 10.03 17.60 -0.20
C GLN A 204 9.48 18.54 0.87
N ILE A 205 8.78 18.02 1.88
CA ILE A 205 8.31 18.83 3.02
C ILE A 205 9.49 19.47 3.75
N ASP A 206 10.53 18.70 4.05
CA ASP A 206 11.73 19.19 4.72
C ASP A 206 12.42 20.28 3.89
N ALA A 207 12.62 20.05 2.58
CA ALA A 207 13.22 21.02 1.68
C ALA A 207 12.42 22.33 1.60
N MET A 208 11.09 22.25 1.44
CA MET A 208 10.20 23.41 1.39
C MET A 208 10.14 24.17 2.73
N SER A 209 10.27 23.47 3.86
CA SER A 209 10.24 24.10 5.19
C SER A 209 11.40 25.06 5.44
N THR A 210 12.51 24.91 4.69
CA THR A 210 13.67 25.80 4.80
C THR A 210 13.43 27.19 4.22
N GLY A 211 12.39 27.37 3.39
CA GLY A 211 12.13 28.59 2.63
C GLY A 211 13.12 28.84 1.47
N ALA A 212 14.06 27.92 1.22
CA ALA A 212 14.95 28.00 0.08
C ALA A 212 14.19 27.75 -1.23
N ARG A 213 14.70 28.32 -2.32
CA ARG A 213 14.21 27.98 -3.67
C ARG A 213 14.53 26.51 -3.94
N ILE A 214 13.50 25.74 -4.31
CA ILE A 214 13.64 24.35 -4.71
C ILE A 214 14.38 24.27 -6.06
N LEU A 215 15.40 23.41 -6.11
CA LEU A 215 16.11 23.07 -7.35
C LEU A 215 15.60 21.71 -7.81
N GLU A 216 14.78 21.71 -8.86
CA GLU A 216 14.30 20.48 -9.47
C GLU A 216 15.34 19.92 -10.45
N VAL A 217 15.36 18.60 -10.55
CA VAL A 217 16.16 17.86 -11.53
C VAL A 217 15.64 18.21 -12.94
N PRO A 218 16.52 18.49 -13.92
CA PRO A 218 16.10 18.71 -15.31
C PRO A 218 15.27 17.54 -15.85
N GLU A 219 14.23 17.84 -16.63
CA GLU A 219 13.25 16.85 -17.11
C GLU A 219 13.88 15.66 -17.84
N ASP A 220 14.87 15.91 -18.71
CA ASP A 220 15.59 14.87 -19.45
C ASP A 220 16.41 13.95 -18.53
N VAL A 221 17.00 14.52 -17.46
CA VAL A 221 17.75 13.76 -16.46
C VAL A 221 16.80 12.97 -15.55
N ALA A 222 15.65 13.55 -15.17
CA ALA A 222 14.63 12.87 -14.39
C ALA A 222 14.04 11.68 -15.16
N GLU A 223 13.70 11.90 -16.44
CA GLU A 223 13.24 10.86 -17.36
C GLU A 223 14.27 9.74 -17.58
N HIS A 224 15.55 10.10 -17.76
CA HIS A 224 16.62 9.12 -17.87
C HIS A 224 16.74 8.27 -16.60
N THR A 225 16.69 8.93 -15.43
CA THR A 225 16.80 8.26 -14.13
C THR A 225 15.59 7.36 -13.84
N ALA A 226 14.37 7.79 -14.23
CA ALA A 226 13.17 6.96 -14.13
C ALA A 226 13.34 5.63 -14.89
N LYS A 227 13.83 5.69 -16.14
CA LYS A 227 14.13 4.51 -16.96
C LYS A 227 15.21 3.61 -16.36
N GLN A 228 16.22 4.20 -15.71
CA GLN A 228 17.22 3.41 -14.97
C GLN A 228 16.58 2.61 -13.85
N PHE A 229 15.67 3.19 -13.07
CA PHE A 229 14.94 2.46 -12.02
C PHE A 229 14.04 1.35 -12.59
N GLU A 230 13.35 1.60 -13.69
CA GLU A 230 12.54 0.60 -14.40
C GLU A 230 13.40 -0.61 -14.84
N SER A 231 14.68 -0.39 -15.15
CA SER A 231 15.61 -1.44 -15.58
C SER A 231 16.18 -2.32 -14.45
N LEU A 232 15.99 -1.96 -13.17
CA LEU A 232 16.59 -2.68 -12.03
C LEU A 232 15.99 -4.08 -11.79
N GLY A 233 14.85 -4.39 -12.43
CA GLY A 233 14.20 -5.70 -12.36
C GLY A 233 13.65 -6.06 -10.97
N PRO A 234 12.93 -7.19 -10.86
CA PRO A 234 12.24 -7.57 -9.62
C PRO A 234 13.18 -7.95 -8.47
N ALA A 235 14.41 -8.39 -8.76
CA ALA A 235 15.38 -8.77 -7.72
C ALA A 235 15.72 -7.61 -6.77
N HIS A 236 15.59 -6.37 -7.24
CA HIS A 236 15.87 -5.19 -6.43
C HIS A 236 14.85 -5.02 -5.29
N CYS A 237 13.55 -5.11 -5.58
CA CYS A 237 12.51 -4.95 -4.54
C CYS A 237 12.48 -6.14 -3.57
N GLU A 238 12.73 -7.36 -4.05
CA GLU A 238 12.77 -8.56 -3.20
C GLU A 238 13.88 -8.49 -2.14
N ARG A 239 15.07 -7.99 -2.51
CA ARG A 239 16.19 -7.80 -1.58
C ARG A 239 15.83 -6.87 -0.43
N ASP A 240 15.24 -5.72 -0.77
CA ASP A 240 14.91 -4.68 0.21
C ASP A 240 13.75 -5.14 1.11
N PHE A 241 12.71 -5.75 0.51
CA PHE A 241 11.60 -6.33 1.26
C PHE A 241 12.05 -7.43 2.21
N ALA A 242 12.93 -8.36 1.78
CA ALA A 242 13.50 -9.36 2.66
C ALA A 242 14.25 -8.73 3.85
N GLY A 243 14.90 -7.57 3.65
CA GLY A 243 15.50 -6.77 4.71
C GLY A 243 14.48 -6.28 5.75
N LEU A 244 13.38 -5.70 5.28
CA LEU A 244 12.27 -5.22 6.10
C LEU A 244 11.56 -6.36 6.84
N VAL A 245 11.36 -7.52 6.20
CA VAL A 245 10.80 -8.72 6.84
C VAL A 245 11.70 -9.20 7.98
N ARG A 246 13.03 -9.17 7.81
CA ARG A 246 13.96 -9.47 8.93
C ARG A 246 13.83 -8.47 10.07
N GLN A 247 13.53 -7.20 9.79
CA GLN A 247 13.27 -6.18 10.81
C GLN A 247 11.96 -6.47 11.56
N ALA A 248 10.86 -6.71 10.84
CA ALA A 248 9.58 -7.09 11.42
C ALA A 248 9.69 -8.33 12.30
N LYS A 249 10.38 -9.39 11.82
CA LYS A 249 10.62 -10.62 12.59
C LYS A 249 11.40 -10.39 13.89
N ARG A 250 12.33 -9.42 13.93
CA ARG A 250 13.05 -9.06 15.16
C ARG A 250 12.17 -8.28 16.13
N ALA A 251 11.26 -7.44 15.62
CA ALA A 251 10.36 -6.66 16.45
C ALA A 251 9.25 -7.53 17.05
N ASP A 252 8.56 -8.31 16.22
CA ASP A 252 7.53 -9.25 16.64
C ASP A 252 7.35 -10.35 15.58
N PRO A 253 7.74 -11.61 15.83
CA PRO A 253 7.57 -12.70 14.87
C PRO A 253 6.12 -13.24 14.77
N SER A 254 5.19 -12.78 15.61
CA SER A 254 3.79 -13.26 15.66
C SER A 254 3.00 -12.97 14.40
N PHE A 255 3.46 -12.05 13.54
CA PHE A 255 2.79 -11.78 12.26
C PHE A 255 2.69 -13.01 11.35
N LYS A 256 3.52 -14.04 11.59
CA LYS A 256 3.52 -15.28 10.82
C LYS A 256 2.47 -16.30 11.28
N ASP A 257 1.81 -16.04 12.40
CA ASP A 257 0.92 -17.00 13.06
C ASP A 257 -0.48 -17.02 12.43
#